data_AF-A0A7R9B4Y3-F1
#
_entry.id   AF-A0A7R9B4Y3-F1
#
_cell.length_a   1.000
_cell.length_b   1.000
_cell.length_c   1.000
_cell.angle_alpha   90.00
_cell.angle_beta   90.00
_cell.angle_gamma   90.00
#
_symmetry.space_group_name_H-M   'P 1'
#
loop_
_entity.id
_entity.type
_entity.pdbx_description
1 polymer ?
#
loop_
_entity_poly.entity_id
_entity_poly.type
_entity_poly.pdbx_seq_one_letter_code
_entity_poly.pdbx_strand_id
1 'polypeptide(L)'
;MDCPEAIYQLMLDCWQKERTHRPSFASIVKTLDKLIRCPDTLRKIAQNRTANPLATDAPDMTQFTSVEEWLNSIKMARYLENFERAGISSMDAVVRVTVKELTALGITLVGHQKKIMNSVQAMRAQISANLSEGFLV
;
A
#
# COMPACT_ATOMS: atom_id res chain seq x y z
N MET A 1 -4.98 13.23 7.37
CA MET A 1 -4.09 14.38 7.14
C MET A 1 -3.53 14.21 5.74
N ASP A 2 -4.11 14.92 4.79
CA ASP A 2 -3.81 14.78 3.36
C ASP A 2 -2.54 15.59 3.05
N CYS A 3 -1.38 14.92 3.07
CA CYS A 3 -0.09 15.55 2.74
C CYS A 3 0.04 15.67 1.21
N PRO A 4 0.45 16.81 0.66
CA PRO A 4 0.80 16.92 -0.76
C PRO A 4 1.95 15.97 -1.15
N GLU A 5 1.84 15.31 -2.30
CA GLU A 5 2.82 14.37 -2.86
C GLU A 5 4.21 14.99 -2.94
N ALA A 6 4.32 16.24 -3.39
CA ALA A 6 5.59 16.95 -3.50
C ALA A 6 6.28 17.16 -2.13
N ILE A 7 5.49 17.39 -1.08
CA ILE A 7 6.00 17.58 0.29
C ILE A 7 6.42 16.24 0.87
N TYR A 8 5.60 15.20 0.68
CA TYR A 8 5.93 13.85 1.11
C TYR A 8 7.21 13.33 0.45
N GLN A 9 7.38 13.55 -0.86
CA GLN A 9 8.59 13.16 -1.56
C GLN A 9 9.83 13.88 -1.01
N LEU A 10 9.74 15.18 -0.72
CA LEU A 10 10.84 15.93 -0.11
C LEU A 10 11.23 15.36 1.27
N MET A 11 10.24 14.92 2.06
CA MET A 11 10.51 14.23 3.33
C MET A 11 11.24 12.90 3.12
N LEU A 12 10.84 12.09 2.13
CA LEU A 12 11.53 10.85 1.78
C LEU A 12 12.96 11.10 1.32
N ASP A 13 13.20 12.13 0.51
CA ASP A 13 14.53 12.52 0.06
C ASP A 13 15.44 12.95 1.23
N CYS A 14 14.87 13.59 2.26
CA CYS A 14 15.60 13.90 3.50
C CYS A 14 15.95 12.65 4.31
N TRP A 15 15.20 11.57 4.14
CA TRP A 15 15.35 10.33 4.90
C TRP A 15 16.15 9.23 4.16
N GLN A 16 16.83 9.58 3.07
CA GLN A 16 17.68 8.63 2.33
C GLN A 16 18.71 7.96 3.24
N LYS A 17 18.98 6.67 3.00
CA LYS A 17 19.90 5.87 3.80
C LYS A 17 21.31 6.46 3.74
N GLU A 18 21.84 6.71 2.54
CA GLU A 18 23.13 7.36 2.36
C GLU A 18 23.01 8.88 2.60
N ARG A 19 23.92 9.41 3.43
CA ARG A 19 23.91 10.85 3.78
C ARG A 19 24.17 11.76 2.59
N THR A 20 24.93 11.28 1.61
CA THR A 20 25.28 12.01 0.38
C THR A 20 24.10 12.18 -0.58
N HIS A 21 23.06 11.34 -0.47
CA HIS A 21 21.85 11.45 -1.28
C HIS A 21 20.81 12.41 -0.70
N ARG A 22 20.98 12.83 0.56
CA ARG A 22 20.07 13.78 1.20
C ARG A 22 20.29 15.19 0.64
N PRO A 23 19.23 15.96 0.39
CA PRO A 23 19.38 17.32 -0.08
C PRO A 23 20.03 18.22 0.98
N SER A 24 20.83 19.19 0.54
CA SER A 24 21.34 20.24 1.42
C SER A 24 20.21 21.18 1.86
N PHE A 25 20.39 21.90 2.96
CA PHE A 25 19.41 22.91 3.40
C PHE A 25 19.11 23.96 2.33
N ALA A 26 20.12 24.39 1.57
CA ALA A 26 19.92 25.33 0.46
C ALA A 26 19.00 24.77 -0.63
N SER A 27 19.15 23.48 -0.97
CA SER A 27 18.26 22.80 -1.91
C SER A 27 16.85 22.63 -1.37
N ILE A 28 16.70 22.28 -0.08
CA ILE A 28 15.40 22.14 0.59
C ILE A 28 14.64 23.47 0.55
N VAL A 29 15.28 24.57 0.98
CA VAL A 29 14.66 25.90 0.97
C VAL A 29 14.25 26.27 -0.44
N LYS A 30 15.13 26.13 -1.44
CA LYS A 30 14.83 26.42 -2.85
C LYS A 30 13.65 25.62 -3.40
N THR A 31 13.50 24.37 -2.99
CA THR A 31 12.37 23.52 -3.37
C THR A 31 11.07 24.02 -2.76
N LEU A 32 11.04 24.27 -1.44
CA LEU A 32 9.86 24.84 -0.76
C LEU A 32 9.45 26.18 -1.37
N ASP A 33 10.43 27.01 -1.70
CA ASP A 33 10.26 28.31 -2.34
C ASP A 33 9.58 28.22 -3.71
N LYS A 34 9.86 27.16 -4.48
CA LYS A 34 9.16 26.88 -5.74
C LYS A 34 7.73 26.41 -5.52
N LEU A 35 7.50 25.58 -4.50
CA LEU A 35 6.18 25.03 -4.19
C LEU A 35 5.21 26.14 -3.74
N ILE A 36 5.67 27.10 -2.93
CA ILE A 36 4.83 28.25 -2.52
C ILE A 36 4.50 29.19 -3.69
N ARG A 37 5.36 29.27 -4.71
CA ARG A 37 5.14 30.10 -5.90
C ARG A 37 4.25 29.44 -6.95
N CYS A 38 3.99 28.13 -6.83
CA CYS A 38 3.13 27.39 -7.76
C CYS A 38 2.19 26.46 -6.98
N PRO A 39 1.08 26.97 -6.44
CA PRO A 39 0.18 26.23 -5.54
C PRO A 39 -0.46 24.99 -6.19
N ASP A 40 -0.58 24.96 -7.52
CA ASP A 40 -1.11 23.79 -8.23
C ASP A 40 -0.27 22.53 -8.04
N THR A 41 1.04 22.67 -7.82
CA THR A 41 1.94 21.54 -7.54
C THR A 41 1.62 20.82 -6.22
N LEU A 42 0.88 21.45 -5.32
CA LEU A 42 0.48 20.89 -4.03
C LEU A 42 -0.90 20.22 -4.05
N ARG A 43 -1.64 20.30 -5.15
CA ARG A 43 -2.99 19.71 -5.24
C ARG A 43 -3.00 18.19 -5.20
N LYS A 44 -1.92 17.55 -5.67
CA LYS A 44 -1.83 16.09 -5.68
C LYS A 44 -1.52 15.61 -4.28
N ILE A 45 -2.43 14.88 -3.66
CA ILE A 45 -2.25 14.30 -2.33
C ILE A 45 -1.46 13.00 -2.42
N ALA A 46 -0.52 12.84 -1.48
CA ALA A 46 0.26 11.64 -1.32
C ALA A 46 -0.62 10.47 -0.95
N GLN A 47 -0.59 9.44 -1.79
CA GLN A 47 -1.18 8.17 -1.44
C GLN A 47 -0.23 7.48 -0.47
N ASN A 48 -0.76 6.93 0.62
CA ASN A 48 0.01 6.09 1.53
C ASN A 48 0.38 4.80 0.78
N ARG A 49 1.44 4.87 -0.04
CA ARG A 49 1.99 3.76 -0.81
C ARG A 49 2.68 2.82 0.17
N THR A 50 1.90 2.02 0.88
CA THR A 50 2.37 0.75 1.40
C THR A 50 2.78 -0.10 0.20
N ALA A 51 4.07 -0.04 -0.15
CA ALA A 51 4.76 -0.76 -1.22
C ALA A 51 4.22 -0.54 -2.65
N ASN A 52 5.08 -0.08 -3.55
CA ASN A 52 4.85 -0.31 -4.98
C ASN A 52 4.82 -1.83 -5.19
N PRO A 53 3.76 -2.42 -5.78
CA PRO A 53 3.70 -3.86 -6.08
C PRO A 53 4.77 -4.34 -7.07
N LEU A 54 5.46 -3.38 -7.72
CA LEU A 54 6.46 -3.58 -8.78
C LEU A 54 7.86 -3.06 -8.38
N ALA A 55 8.10 -2.77 -7.09
CA ALA A 55 9.47 -2.57 -6.64
C ALA A 55 10.16 -3.94 -6.60
N THR A 56 11.39 -4.03 -7.10
CA THR A 56 12.20 -5.26 -7.14
C THR A 56 12.44 -5.89 -5.75
N ASP A 57 12.23 -5.12 -4.68
CA ASP A 57 12.29 -5.54 -3.26
C ASP A 57 10.91 -5.61 -2.58
N ALA A 58 9.81 -5.52 -3.34
CA ALA A 58 8.48 -5.69 -2.76
C ALA A 58 8.30 -7.16 -2.35
N PRO A 59 7.90 -7.46 -1.10
CA PRO A 59 7.61 -8.82 -0.72
C PRO A 59 6.52 -9.36 -1.64
N ASP A 60 6.78 -10.51 -2.23
CA ASP A 60 5.86 -11.18 -3.14
C ASP A 60 4.61 -11.59 -2.35
N MET A 61 3.53 -10.84 -2.52
CA MET A 61 2.29 -11.06 -1.78
C MET A 61 1.51 -12.27 -2.30
N THR A 62 2.00 -12.93 -3.37
CA THR A 62 1.43 -14.20 -3.87
C THR A 62 1.96 -15.43 -3.14
N GLN A 63 2.94 -15.26 -2.24
CA GLN A 63 3.58 -16.38 -1.52
C GLN A 63 2.81 -16.86 -0.29
N PHE A 64 1.77 -16.14 0.16
CA PHE A 64 1.01 -16.57 1.33
C PHE A 64 0.27 -17.88 1.04
N THR A 65 0.49 -18.88 1.89
CA THR A 65 -0.11 -20.22 1.75
C THR A 65 -1.45 -20.34 2.47
N SER A 66 -1.76 -19.40 3.37
CA SER A 66 -3.01 -19.39 4.15
C SER A 66 -3.49 -17.97 4.49
N VAL A 67 -4.79 -17.87 4.80
CA VAL A 67 -5.43 -16.62 5.25
C VAL A 67 -4.84 -16.15 6.59
N GLU A 68 -4.48 -17.08 7.48
CA GLU A 68 -3.81 -16.79 8.75
C GLU A 68 -2.45 -16.13 8.54
N GLU A 69 -1.61 -16.72 7.70
CA GLU A 69 -0.28 -16.19 7.37
C GLU A 69 -0.37 -14.77 6.80
N TRP A 70 -1.27 -14.58 5.84
CA TRP A 70 -1.54 -13.27 5.25
C TRP A 70 -2.00 -12.25 6.31
N LEU A 71 -3.01 -12.57 7.13
CA LEU A 71 -3.50 -11.66 8.17
C LEU A 71 -2.41 -11.32 9.20
N ASN A 72 -1.54 -12.28 9.56
CA ASN A 72 -0.40 -12.04 10.43
C ASN A 72 0.57 -11.03 9.83
N SER A 73 0.91 -11.15 8.54
CA SER A 73 1.84 -10.24 7.84
C SER A 73 1.39 -8.78 7.88
N ILE A 74 0.08 -8.53 7.78
CA ILE A 74 -0.51 -7.18 7.85
C ILE A 74 -0.97 -6.81 9.26
N LYS A 75 -0.62 -7.59 10.28
CA LYS A 75 -0.98 -7.39 11.69
C LYS A 75 -2.50 -7.30 11.92
N MET A 76 -3.28 -8.09 11.19
CA MET A 76 -4.73 -8.18 11.25
C MET A 76 -5.23 -9.57 11.70
N ALA A 77 -4.36 -10.42 12.27
CA ALA A 77 -4.67 -11.79 12.71
C ALA A 77 -5.90 -11.93 13.61
N ARG A 78 -6.25 -10.88 14.38
CA ARG A 78 -7.48 -10.83 15.19
C ARG A 78 -8.77 -11.03 14.39
N TYR A 79 -8.72 -10.87 13.07
CA TYR A 79 -9.87 -11.07 12.20
C TYR A 79 -9.98 -12.48 11.64
N LEU A 80 -9.04 -13.39 11.92
CA LEU A 80 -9.01 -14.75 11.37
C LEU A 80 -10.34 -15.48 11.54
N GLU A 81 -10.87 -15.56 12.76
CA GLU A 81 -12.17 -16.22 13.02
C GLU A 81 -13.34 -15.59 12.25
N ASN A 82 -13.26 -14.29 11.93
CA ASN A 82 -14.30 -13.61 11.15
C ASN A 82 -14.27 -14.07 9.70
N PHE A 83 -13.07 -14.23 9.12
CA PHE A 83 -12.87 -14.78 7.78
C PHE A 83 -13.30 -16.25 7.71
N GLU A 84 -12.91 -17.07 8.69
CA GLU A 84 -13.29 -18.49 8.77
C GLU A 84 -14.80 -18.68 8.89
N ARG A 85 -15.46 -17.92 9.78
CA ARG A 85 -16.92 -17.98 9.96
C ARG A 85 -17.70 -17.60 8.71
N ALA A 86 -17.13 -16.78 7.84
CA ALA A 86 -17.71 -16.42 6.55
C ALA A 86 -17.30 -17.34 5.40
N GLY A 87 -16.53 -18.40 5.67
CA GLY A 87 -16.07 -19.34 4.66
C GLY A 87 -14.95 -18.81 3.75
N ILE A 88 -14.28 -17.72 4.15
CA ILE A 88 -13.15 -17.15 3.41
C ILE A 88 -11.87 -17.79 3.95
N SER A 89 -11.59 -19.02 3.51
CA SER A 89 -10.46 -19.84 4.00
C SER A 89 -9.33 -20.04 2.98
N SER A 90 -9.46 -19.50 1.76
CA SER A 90 -8.43 -19.58 0.73
C SER A 90 -7.97 -18.20 0.25
N MET A 91 -6.72 -18.11 -0.22
CA MET A 91 -6.19 -16.86 -0.78
C MET A 91 -6.95 -16.43 -2.04
N ASP A 92 -7.44 -17.38 -2.84
CA ASP A 92 -8.36 -17.11 -3.96
C ASP A 92 -9.64 -16.38 -3.51
N ALA A 93 -10.22 -16.77 -2.37
CA ALA A 93 -11.38 -16.09 -1.83
C ALA A 93 -11.00 -14.69 -1.31
N VAL A 94 -9.86 -14.57 -0.61
CA VAL A 94 -9.33 -13.29 -0.10
C VAL A 94 -9.15 -12.26 -1.21
N VAL A 95 -8.58 -12.65 -2.37
CA VAL A 95 -8.37 -11.70 -3.47
C VAL A 95 -9.67 -11.21 -4.10
N ARG A 96 -10.82 -11.82 -3.83
CA ARG A 96 -12.14 -11.35 -4.31
C ARG A 96 -12.88 -10.45 -3.32
N VAL A 97 -12.39 -10.35 -2.08
CA VAL A 97 -13.04 -9.59 -1.01
C VAL A 97 -13.21 -8.10 -1.36
N THR A 98 -14.36 -7.57 -0.98
CA THR A 98 -14.77 -6.18 -1.14
C THR A 98 -14.90 -5.48 0.21
N VAL A 99 -14.92 -4.13 0.21
CA VAL A 99 -15.17 -3.34 1.43
C VAL A 99 -16.52 -3.68 2.07
N LYS A 100 -17.53 -3.99 1.24
CA LYS A 100 -18.86 -4.40 1.70
C LYS A 100 -18.80 -5.71 2.47
N GLU A 101 -18.05 -6.70 1.98
CA GLU A 101 -17.84 -7.96 2.68
C GLU A 101 -17.05 -7.76 3.97
N LEU A 102 -16.00 -6.94 3.99
CA LEU A 102 -15.28 -6.62 5.24
C LEU A 102 -16.22 -6.05 6.31
N THR A 103 -17.16 -5.20 5.89
CA THR A 103 -18.18 -4.67 6.81
C THR A 103 -19.12 -5.78 7.31
N ALA A 104 -19.55 -6.69 6.43
CA ALA A 104 -20.39 -7.83 6.80
C ALA A 104 -19.67 -8.84 7.73
N LEU A 105 -18.34 -8.95 7.64
CA LEU A 105 -17.50 -9.74 8.55
C LEU A 105 -17.39 -9.12 9.96
N GLY A 106 -17.90 -7.90 10.17
CA GLY A 106 -17.77 -7.16 11.44
C GLY A 106 -16.49 -6.31 11.52
N ILE A 107 -15.76 -6.15 10.41
CA ILE A 107 -14.56 -5.29 10.35
C ILE A 107 -15.02 -3.87 10.01
N THR A 108 -15.47 -3.11 11.00
CA THR A 108 -16.07 -1.77 10.80
C THR A 108 -15.09 -0.61 10.96
N LEU A 109 -13.91 -0.84 11.54
CA LEU A 109 -12.88 0.18 11.67
C LEU A 109 -12.31 0.54 10.29
N VAL A 110 -12.56 1.76 9.83
CA VAL A 110 -12.14 2.26 8.50
C VAL A 110 -10.64 2.07 8.26
N GLY A 111 -9.81 2.30 9.28
CA GLY A 111 -8.36 2.09 9.20
C GLY A 111 -7.99 0.62 8.93
N HIS A 112 -8.71 -0.33 9.52
CA HIS A 112 -8.47 -1.76 9.30
C HIS A 112 -9.00 -2.21 7.94
N GLN A 113 -10.20 -1.74 7.55
CA GLN A 113 -10.74 -1.98 6.21
C GLN A 113 -9.76 -1.52 5.14
N LYS A 114 -9.22 -0.30 5.28
CA LYS A 114 -8.24 0.26 4.35
C LYS A 114 -6.95 -0.56 4.32
N LYS A 115 -6.44 -0.99 5.49
CA LYS A 115 -5.22 -1.79 5.56
C LYS A 115 -5.37 -3.14 4.86
N ILE A 116 -6.49 -3.83 5.09
CA ILE A 116 -6.80 -5.12 4.46
C ILE A 116 -6.98 -4.93 2.95
N MET A 117 -7.78 -3.95 2.53
CA MET A 117 -8.03 -3.71 1.11
C MET A 117 -6.80 -3.28 0.32
N ASN A 118 -5.89 -2.50 0.92
CA ASN A 118 -4.63 -2.15 0.27
C ASN A 118 -3.80 -3.41 -0.04
N SER A 119 -3.73 -4.35 0.90
CA SER A 119 -3.04 -5.63 0.68
C SER A 119 -3.73 -6.47 -0.39
N VAL A 120 -5.07 -6.56 -0.36
CA VAL A 120 -5.86 -7.25 -1.41
C VAL A 120 -5.62 -6.64 -2.79
N GLN A 121 -5.56 -5.31 -2.90
CA GLN A 121 -5.29 -4.61 -4.16
C GLN A 121 -3.87 -4.87 -4.66
N ALA A 122 -2.87 -4.93 -3.77
CA ALA A 122 -1.51 -5.30 -4.12
C ALA A 122 -1.43 -6.74 -4.68
N MET A 123 -2.09 -7.69 -4.02
CA MET A 123 -2.19 -9.08 -4.51
C MET A 123 -2.84 -9.16 -5.90
N ARG A 124 -3.95 -8.44 -6.13
CA ARG A 124 -4.62 -8.37 -7.44
C ARG A 124 -3.70 -7.83 -8.53
N ALA A 125 -2.94 -6.79 -8.23
CA ALA A 125 -2.01 -6.18 -9.18
C ALA A 125 -0.89 -7.16 -9.58
N GLN A 126 -0.32 -7.88 -8.61
CA GLN A 126 0.71 -8.90 -8.86
C GLN A 126 0.17 -10.09 -9.66
N ILE A 127 -1.01 -10.61 -9.32
CA ILE A 127 -1.65 -11.69 -10.09
C ILE A 127 -1.91 -11.27 -11.55
N SER A 128 -2.37 -10.03 -11.75
CA SER A 128 -2.62 -9.50 -13.10
C SER A 128 -1.33 -9.34 -13.90
N ALA A 129 -0.23 -8.92 -13.26
CA ALA A 129 1.08 -8.80 -13.88
C ALA A 129 1.65 -10.19 -14.28
N ASN A 130 1.59 -11.17 -13.39
CA ASN A 130 2.08 -12.53 -13.65
C ASN A 130 1.30 -13.21 -14.79
N LEU A 131 -0.02 -12.97 -14.87
CA LEU A 131 -0.85 -13.48 -15.97
C LEU A 131 -0.49 -12.83 -17.32
N SER A 132 -0.12 -11.54 -17.31
CA SER A 132 0.29 -10.83 -18.52
C SER A 132 1.67 -11.26 -19.04
N GLU A 133 2.59 -11.66 -18.16
CA GLU A 133 3.89 -12.21 -18.56
C GLU A 133 3.76 -13.64 -19.11
N GLY A 134 2.82 -14.44 -18.60
CA GLY A 134 2.57 -15.80 -19.08
C GLY A 134 1.96 -15.92 -20.48
N PHE A 135 1.45 -14.83 -21.07
CA PHE A 135 0.87 -14.81 -22.43
C PHE A 135 1.91 -14.47 -23.52
N LEU A 136 3.14 -14.13 -23.13
CA LEU A 136 4.24 -13.76 -24.04
C LEU A 136 5.21 -14.92 -24.34
N VAL A 137 4.81 -16.18 -24.08
CA VAL A 137 5.59 -17.39 -24.41
C VAL A 137 4.98 -18.12 -25.60
#